data_AF-A0A3N9V5Z0-F1
#
_entry.id   AF-A0A3N9V5Z0-F1
#
_cell.length_a   1.000
_cell.length_b   1.000
_cell.length_c   1.000
_cell.angle_alpha   90.00
_cell.angle_beta   90.00
_cell.angle_gamma   90.00
#
_symmetry.space_group_name_H-M   'P 1'
#
loop_
_entity.id
_entity.type
_entity.pdbx_description
1 polymer ?
#
loop_
_entity_poly.entity_id
_entity_poly.type
_entity_poly.pdbx_seq_one_letter_code
_entity_poly.pdbx_strand_id
1 'polypeptide(L)'
;MPRKRLMLNLSSYEKKELARIILQSRDDLRMVQHCKIILLTDEGISLQGIADQLGMSKTTVNTWRQIFKTKRLSGLKVRKRLGRRPNAKNKRVKKQILAGQNRDVLLSADSCTP
;
A
#
# COMPACT_ATOMS: atom_id res chain seq x y z
N MET A 1 -0.47 -1.93 23.57
CA MET A 1 -1.77 -1.27 23.31
C MET A 1 -2.35 -1.76 21.99
N PRO A 2 -3.50 -2.45 21.96
CA PRO A 2 -4.17 -2.84 20.73
C PRO A 2 -4.59 -1.59 19.93
N ARG A 3 -4.15 -1.48 18.67
CA ARG A 3 -4.47 -0.33 17.81
C ARG A 3 -5.92 -0.43 17.32
N LYS A 4 -6.70 0.64 17.52
CA LYS A 4 -8.12 0.72 17.09
C LYS A 4 -8.28 0.46 15.59
N ARG A 5 -9.34 -0.25 15.21
CA ARG A 5 -9.74 -0.44 13.81
C ARG A 5 -10.11 0.93 13.22
N LEU A 6 -9.41 1.36 12.16
CA LEU A 6 -9.76 2.54 11.37
C LEU A 6 -10.62 2.08 10.19
N MET A 7 -11.85 2.58 10.12
CA MET A 7 -12.68 2.49 8.92
C MET A 7 -12.37 3.71 8.06
N LEU A 8 -12.02 3.49 6.80
CA LEU A 8 -11.82 4.53 5.82
C LEU A 8 -13.04 4.49 4.92
N ASN A 9 -13.92 5.50 4.98
CA ASN A 9 -15.02 5.59 4.04
C ASN A 9 -14.46 6.09 2.70
N LEU A 10 -14.06 5.18 1.82
CA LEU A 10 -13.58 5.54 0.48
C LEU A 10 -14.74 5.88 -0.43
N SER A 11 -14.66 7.03 -1.09
CA SER A 11 -15.56 7.35 -2.21
C SER A 11 -15.22 6.47 -3.41
N SER A 12 -16.22 6.19 -4.26
CA SER A 12 -16.05 5.46 -5.51
C SER A 12 -15.05 6.15 -6.46
N TYR A 13 -14.89 7.48 -6.36
CA TYR A 13 -13.79 8.20 -7.04
C TYR A 13 -12.41 7.82 -6.50
N GLU A 14 -12.24 7.82 -5.17
CA GLU A 14 -10.95 7.48 -4.55
C GLU A 14 -10.53 6.05 -4.86
N LYS A 15 -11.47 5.10 -4.88
CA LYS A 15 -11.20 3.70 -5.27
C LYS A 15 -10.68 3.59 -6.71
N LYS A 16 -11.30 4.32 -7.65
CA LYS A 16 -10.86 4.36 -9.06
C LYS A 16 -9.47 4.95 -9.19
N GLU A 17 -9.18 6.04 -8.48
CA GLU A 17 -7.85 6.66 -8.50
C GLU A 17 -6.78 5.74 -7.90
N LEU A 18 -7.07 5.05 -6.79
CA LEU A 18 -6.14 4.06 -6.22
C LEU A 18 -5.86 2.92 -7.19
N ALA A 19 -6.88 2.39 -7.86
CA ALA A 19 -6.72 1.36 -8.89
C ALA A 19 -5.88 1.87 -10.07
N ARG A 20 -6.12 3.10 -10.52
CA ARG A 20 -5.34 3.76 -11.58
C ARG A 20 -3.88 3.91 -11.20
N ILE A 21 -3.59 4.34 -9.96
CA ILE A 21 -2.22 4.49 -9.45
C ILE A 21 -1.51 3.13 -9.42
N ILE A 22 -2.18 2.06 -8.99
CA ILE A 22 -1.62 0.70 -9.00
C ILE A 22 -1.24 0.29 -10.44
N LEU A 23 -2.10 0.58 -11.41
CA LEU A 23 -1.86 0.26 -12.82
C LEU A 23 -0.71 1.06 -13.44
N GLN A 24 -0.54 2.32 -13.05
CA GLN A 24 0.51 3.20 -13.56
C GLN A 24 1.86 3.01 -12.86
N SER A 25 1.84 2.63 -11.58
CA SER A 25 3.04 2.57 -10.72
C SER A 25 3.66 1.16 -10.70
N ARG A 26 3.64 0.45 -11.83
CA ARG A 26 4.10 -0.95 -11.91
C ARG A 26 5.55 -1.14 -11.44
N ASP A 27 6.39 -0.14 -11.67
CA ASP A 27 7.79 -0.15 -11.29
C ASP A 27 8.03 0.25 -9.82
N ASP A 28 7.04 0.86 -9.16
CA ASP A 28 7.13 1.28 -7.75
C ASP A 28 6.29 0.37 -6.85
N LEU A 29 6.89 -0.76 -6.46
CA LEU A 29 6.28 -1.76 -5.59
C LEU A 29 5.76 -1.17 -4.27
N ARG A 30 6.44 -0.17 -3.71
CA ARG A 30 6.04 0.45 -2.44
C ARG A 30 4.77 1.26 -2.62
N MET A 31 4.67 2.03 -3.71
CA MET A 31 3.45 2.75 -4.07
C MET A 31 2.26 1.80 -4.19
N VAL A 32 2.44 0.70 -4.92
CA VAL A 32 1.40 -0.33 -5.11
C VAL A 32 0.98 -0.93 -3.76
N GLN A 33 1.93 -1.28 -2.90
CA GLN A 33 1.64 -1.81 -1.56
C GLN A 33 0.86 -0.81 -0.69
N HIS A 34 1.22 0.48 -0.71
CA HIS A 34 0.50 1.50 0.06
C HIS A 34 -0.93 1.68 -0.44
N CYS A 35 -1.15 1.66 -1.76
CA CYS A 35 -2.50 1.70 -2.34
C CYS A 35 -3.33 0.48 -1.89
N LYS A 36 -2.72 -0.72 -1.93
CA LYS A 36 -3.38 -1.97 -1.48
C LYS A 36 -3.77 -1.91 0.00
N ILE A 37 -2.91 -1.38 0.88
CA ILE A 37 -3.23 -1.20 2.30
C ILE A 37 -4.56 -0.44 2.49
N ILE A 38 -4.77 0.63 1.71
CA ILE A 38 -5.94 1.49 1.85
C ILE A 38 -7.20 0.80 1.32
N LEU A 39 -7.11 0.09 0.20
CA LEU A 39 -8.20 -0.71 -0.34
C LEU A 39 -8.63 -1.80 0.65
N LEU A 40 -7.68 -2.59 1.18
CA LEU A 40 -7.95 -3.64 2.17
C LEU A 40 -8.50 -3.07 3.48
N THR A 41 -8.10 -1.84 3.85
CA THR A 41 -8.65 -1.16 5.03
C THR A 41 -10.12 -0.78 4.83
N ASP A 42 -10.51 -0.38 3.63
CA ASP A 42 -11.90 -0.06 3.26
C ASP A 42 -12.77 -1.31 3.16
N GLU A 43 -12.20 -2.44 2.74
CA GLU A 43 -12.82 -3.77 2.83
C GLU A 43 -13.03 -4.24 4.29
N GLY A 44 -12.52 -3.49 5.28
CA GLY A 44 -12.74 -3.75 6.70
C GLY A 44 -11.76 -4.74 7.32
N ILE A 45 -10.70 -5.12 6.59
CA ILE A 45 -9.69 -6.07 7.05
C ILE A 45 -8.92 -5.48 8.24
N SER A 46 -8.58 -6.35 9.19
CA SER A 46 -7.83 -5.95 10.38
C SER A 46 -6.40 -5.54 10.02
N LEU A 47 -5.79 -4.68 10.84
CA LEU A 47 -4.41 -4.25 10.63
C LEU A 47 -3.42 -5.41 10.60
N GLN A 48 -3.69 -6.46 11.37
CA GLN A 48 -2.90 -7.68 11.37
C GLN A 48 -3.12 -8.48 10.09
N GLY A 49 -4.37 -8.68 9.66
CA GLY A 49 -4.67 -9.37 8.40
C GLY A 49 -4.01 -8.70 7.20
N ILE A 50 -4.02 -7.37 7.14
CA ILE A 50 -3.34 -6.61 6.06
C ILE A 50 -1.82 -6.79 6.12
N ALA A 51 -1.25 -6.74 7.32
CA ALA A 51 0.19 -6.94 7.53
C ALA A 51 0.62 -8.34 7.07
N ASP A 52 -0.15 -9.36 7.44
CA ASP A 52 0.13 -10.76 7.11
C ASP A 52 -0.06 -11.02 5.61
N GLN A 53 -1.12 -10.48 4.99
CA GLN A 53 -1.37 -10.59 3.53
C GLN A 53 -0.29 -9.92 2.67
N LEU A 54 0.24 -8.78 3.11
CA LEU A 54 1.23 -8.01 2.36
C LEU A 54 2.68 -8.31 2.79
N GLY A 55 2.89 -9.15 3.80
CA GLY A 55 4.20 -9.43 4.38
C GLY A 55 4.89 -8.19 4.98
N MET A 56 4.10 -7.25 5.51
CA MET A 56 4.58 -5.95 5.98
C MET A 56 4.42 -5.79 7.49
N SER A 57 5.20 -4.88 8.09
CA SER A 57 5.05 -4.61 9.52
C SER A 57 3.72 -3.91 9.84
N LYS A 58 3.10 -4.29 10.96
CA LYS A 58 1.94 -3.63 11.57
C LYS A 58 2.12 -2.12 11.76
N THR A 59 3.36 -1.68 11.95
CA THR A 59 3.73 -0.27 12.10
C THR A 59 3.61 0.45 10.75
N THR A 60 4.18 -0.11 9.68
CA THR A 60 4.11 0.44 8.33
C THR A 60 2.66 0.63 7.87
N VAL A 61 1.84 -0.42 8.03
CA VAL A 61 0.42 -0.40 7.65
C VAL A 61 -0.32 0.76 8.33
N ASN A 62 -0.09 0.98 9.62
CA ASN A 62 -0.75 2.05 10.35
C ASN A 62 -0.31 3.44 9.96
N THR A 63 0.99 3.63 9.73
CA THR A 63 1.54 4.90 9.29
C THR A 63 0.83 5.34 8.01
N TRP A 64 0.67 4.44 7.04
CA TRP A 64 -0.01 4.75 5.79
C TRP A 64 -1.52 4.97 5.96
N ARG A 65 -2.20 4.23 6.85
CA ARG A 65 -3.60 4.50 7.20
C ARG A 65 -3.78 5.89 7.80
N GLN A 66 -2.87 6.33 8.68
CA GLN A 66 -2.90 7.66 9.28
C GLN A 66 -2.57 8.76 8.26
N ILE A 67 -1.58 8.53 7.39
CA ILE A 67 -1.26 9.44 6.29
C ILE A 67 -2.46 9.60 5.35
N PHE A 68 -3.11 8.49 4.98
CA PHE A 68 -4.30 8.56 4.14
C PHE A 68 -5.46 9.27 4.83
N LYS A 69 -5.69 9.01 6.12
CA LYS A 69 -6.72 9.71 6.89
C LYS A 69 -6.54 11.23 6.89
N THR A 70 -5.29 11.70 6.93
CA THR A 70 -4.95 13.13 7.00
C THR A 70 -4.82 13.79 5.62
N LYS A 71 -4.20 13.11 4.65
CA LYS A 71 -3.80 13.68 3.35
C LYS A 71 -4.50 13.04 2.15
N ARG A 72 -5.27 11.97 2.34
CA ARG A 72 -5.99 11.22 1.29
C ARG A 72 -5.05 10.89 0.11
N LEU A 73 -5.54 11.00 -1.14
CA LEU A 73 -4.77 10.72 -2.36
C LEU A 73 -3.49 11.56 -2.48
N SER A 74 -3.46 12.78 -1.94
CA SER A 74 -2.26 13.62 -1.96
C SER A 74 -1.12 13.06 -1.11
N GLY A 75 -1.45 12.27 -0.08
CA GLY A 75 -0.47 11.62 0.79
C GLY A 75 0.22 10.40 0.15
N LEU A 76 -0.36 9.83 -0.90
CA LEU A 76 0.21 8.66 -1.60
C LEU A 76 1.24 9.07 -2.63
N LYS A 77 1.05 10.22 -3.29
CA LYS A 77 2.04 10.72 -4.24
C LYS A 77 3.33 11.03 -3.50
N VAL A 78 4.33 10.16 -3.68
CA VAL A 78 5.70 10.44 -3.27
C VAL A 78 6.11 11.71 -4.02
N ARG A 79 6.12 12.84 -3.31
CA ARG A 79 6.66 14.08 -3.87
C ARG A 79 8.09 13.76 -4.24
N LYS A 80 8.40 13.76 -5.54
CA LYS A 80 9.76 13.59 -6.06
C LYS A 80 10.58 14.64 -5.30
N ARG A 81 11.35 14.20 -4.30
CA ARG A 81 12.19 15.12 -3.53
C ARG A 81 13.11 15.73 -4.57
N LEU A 82 12.90 16.99 -4.94
CA LEU A 82 13.88 17.75 -5.72
C LEU A 82 15.14 17.77 -4.86
N GLY A 83 16.06 16.86 -5.18
CA GLY A 83 17.30 16.71 -4.45
C GLY A 83 18.13 17.97 -4.58
N ARG A 84 18.79 18.34 -3.48
CA ARG A 84 19.94 19.26 -3.48
C ARG A 84 20.93 18.85 -4.59
N ARG A 85 21.49 19.83 -5.31
CA ARG A 85 22.43 19.63 -6.44
C ARG A 85 23.45 18.51 -6.14
N PRO A 86 23.69 17.57 -7.07
CA PRO A 86 24.56 16.42 -6.80
C PRO A 86 26.01 16.88 -6.72
N ASN A 87 26.70 16.61 -5.61
CA ASN A 87 28.17 16.68 -5.59
C ASN A 87 28.69 15.37 -6.18
N ALA A 88 29.27 15.46 -7.37
CA ALA A 88 29.62 14.34 -8.22
C ALA A 88 30.88 13.60 -7.72
N LYS A 89 30.82 12.86 -6.61
CA LYS A 89 31.84 11.83 -6.28
C LYS A 89 31.21 10.67 -5.49
N ASN A 90 31.29 9.46 -6.08
CA ASN A 90 31.09 8.13 -5.46
C ASN A 90 29.62 7.72 -5.21
N LYS A 91 29.18 6.46 -5.33
CA LYS A 91 29.82 5.17 -5.63
C LYS A 91 28.70 4.23 -6.09
N ARG A 92 29.07 3.20 -6.86
CA ARG A 92 28.28 2.00 -7.17
C ARG A 92 27.45 1.52 -5.98
N VAL A 93 26.17 1.23 -6.19
CA VAL A 93 25.45 0.22 -5.41
C VAL A 93 24.78 -0.72 -6.40
N LYS A 94 25.24 -1.97 -6.40
CA LYS A 94 24.72 -3.08 -7.20
C LYS A 94 23.54 -3.74 -6.48
N LYS A 95 22.66 -4.33 -7.31
CA LYS A 95 22.01 -5.64 -7.21
C LYS A 95 20.98 -5.94 -6.11
N GLN A 96 19.96 -6.65 -6.62
CA GLN A 96 19.13 -7.70 -6.01
C GLN A 96 18.10 -7.17 -5.01
N ILE A 97 16.85 -7.62 -5.04
CA ILE A 97 16.41 -8.99 -4.74
C ILE A 97 15.15 -9.38 -5.57
N LEU A 98 15.12 -10.67 -5.89
CA LEU A 98 14.08 -11.54 -6.50
C LEU A 98 12.62 -11.18 -6.18
N ALA A 99 11.69 -11.23 -7.14
CA ALA A 99 10.98 -12.43 -7.64
C ALA A 99 10.18 -13.18 -6.56
N GLY A 100 8.88 -13.40 -6.83
CA GLY A 100 7.92 -14.13 -5.99
C GLY A 100 6.56 -13.42 -6.02
N GLN A 101 5.84 -13.44 -7.14
CA GLN A 101 4.68 -14.33 -7.35
C GLN A 101 3.80 -14.49 -6.10
N ASN A 102 2.59 -13.93 -6.17
CA ASN A 102 1.36 -14.60 -5.74
C ASN A 102 0.26 -14.14 -6.70
N ARG A 103 0.18 -14.85 -7.83
CA ARG A 103 -1.10 -15.13 -8.47
C ARG A 103 -1.90 -16.02 -7.49
N ASP A 104 -3.21 -15.86 -7.51
CA ASP A 104 -4.21 -16.67 -6.79
C ASP A 104 -4.34 -16.37 -5.29
N VAL A 105 -5.36 -15.55 -4.94
CA VAL A 105 -6.54 -15.99 -4.16
C VAL A 105 -7.66 -14.98 -4.43
N LEU A 106 -8.37 -15.12 -5.55
CA LEU A 106 -9.66 -14.47 -5.78
C LEU A 106 -10.70 -15.49 -6.30
N LEU A 107 -10.49 -16.78 -5.99
CA LEU A 107 -11.49 -17.83 -6.19
C LEU A 107 -11.66 -18.64 -4.90
N SER A 108 -12.59 -18.20 -4.07
CA SER A 108 -13.45 -18.99 -3.18
C SER A 108 -14.60 -18.02 -2.83
N ALA A 109 -15.68 -17.88 -3.59
CA ALA A 109 -16.63 -18.92 -3.99
C ALA A 109 -16.87 -19.95 -2.87
N ASP A 110 -18.07 -19.82 -2.30
CA ASP A 110 -18.91 -20.87 -1.74
C ASP A 110 -18.99 -21.07 -0.22
N SER A 111 -20.17 -20.65 0.26
CA SER A 111 -21.06 -21.30 1.22
C SER A 111 -20.54 -21.63 2.63
N CYS A 112 -20.90 -20.78 3.59
CA CYS A 112 -21.44 -21.26 4.86
C CYS A 112 -22.20 -20.12 5.58
N THR A 113 -23.44 -19.90 5.14
CA THR A 113 -24.51 -19.36 5.99
C THR A 113 -25.09 -20.51 6.84
N PRO A 114 -25.61 -20.21 8.04
CA PRO A 114 -25.60 -21.08 9.23
C PRO A 114 -26.36 -22.41 9.10
#